data_AF-A0A5P9IYV0-F1
#
_entry.id   AF-A0A5P9IYV0-F1
#
_cell.length_a   1.000
_cell.length_b   1.000
_cell.length_c   1.000
_cell.angle_alpha   90.00
_cell.angle_beta   90.00
_cell.angle_gamma   90.00
#
_symmetry.space_group_name_H-M   'P 1'
#
loop_
_entity.id
_entity.type
_entity.pdbx_description
1 polymer ?
#
loop_
_entity_poly.entity_id
_entity_poly.type
_entity_poly.pdbx_seq_one_letter_code
_entity_poly.pdbx_strand_id
1 'polypeptide(L)'
;MKRHFFVLTIGLGACLFNTVDANEIAQCAPVGETPDSRRDYIQCLDRQLELLRRDLTAWQNKRQLQLENFAKQSGITQPLDIYLRSQQSFDSYLEDSCRWRYLRVMPDAAAAAMAYKHCELRLIEQRIDSYRVPLD
;
A
#
# COMPACT_ATOMS: atom_id res chain seq x y z
N MET A 1 -51.08 3.89 51.13
CA MET A 1 -50.96 4.98 50.14
C MET A 1 -49.49 5.32 49.95
N LYS A 2 -49.10 5.55 48.68
CA LYS A 2 -47.76 5.86 48.13
C LYS A 2 -46.81 4.66 47.94
N ARG A 3 -46.70 4.25 46.66
CA ARG A 3 -45.78 3.26 46.10
C ARG A 3 -44.41 3.90 45.95
N HIS A 4 -43.36 3.31 46.52
CA HIS A 4 -41.98 3.68 46.22
C HIS A 4 -41.54 2.94 44.95
N PHE A 5 -41.33 3.70 43.86
CA PHE A 5 -40.73 3.21 42.63
C PHE A 5 -39.21 3.32 42.79
N PHE A 6 -38.54 2.18 43.00
CA PHE A 6 -37.08 2.11 43.08
C PHE A 6 -36.55 1.99 41.64
N VAL A 7 -36.09 3.10 41.06
CA VAL A 7 -35.43 3.09 39.75
C VAL A 7 -33.98 2.69 39.97
N LEU A 8 -33.65 1.47 39.54
CA LEU A 8 -32.31 0.92 39.52
C LEU A 8 -31.61 1.47 38.25
N THR A 9 -30.81 2.52 38.39
CA THR A 9 -29.93 3.00 37.31
C THR A 9 -28.80 2.00 37.10
N ILE A 10 -28.95 1.13 36.10
CA ILE A 10 -27.87 0.33 35.55
C ILE A 10 -26.99 1.30 34.76
N GLY A 11 -25.81 1.60 35.29
CA GLY A 11 -24.77 2.35 34.59
C GLY A 11 -24.28 1.54 33.40
N LEU A 12 -24.76 1.90 32.21
CA LEU A 12 -24.20 1.44 30.94
C LEU A 12 -22.82 2.08 30.82
N GLY A 13 -21.77 1.31 31.14
CA GLY A 13 -20.40 1.71 30.89
C GLY A 13 -20.20 1.86 29.39
N ALA A 14 -20.15 3.11 28.92
CA ALA A 14 -19.76 3.45 27.56
C ALA A 14 -18.26 3.12 27.40
N CYS A 15 -17.97 1.94 26.83
CA CYS A 15 -16.65 1.69 26.27
C CYS A 15 -16.44 2.68 25.12
N LEU A 16 -15.60 3.69 25.37
CA LEU A 16 -15.02 4.53 24.34
C LEU A 16 -14.05 3.66 23.53
N PHE A 17 -14.58 2.94 22.54
CA PHE A 17 -13.73 2.41 21.47
C PHE A 17 -13.32 3.62 20.62
N ASN A 18 -12.06 4.04 20.73
CA ASN A 18 -11.46 4.85 19.68
C ASN A 18 -11.54 4.01 18.39
N THR A 19 -12.35 4.44 17.43
CA THR A 19 -12.31 3.92 16.08
C THR A 19 -10.98 4.37 15.49
N VAL A 20 -9.97 3.49 15.49
CA VAL A 20 -8.85 3.63 14.58
C VAL A 20 -9.41 3.31 13.21
N ASP A 21 -9.63 4.34 12.39
CA ASP A 21 -9.98 4.14 10.99
C ASP A 21 -8.87 3.33 10.31
N ALA A 22 -9.19 2.06 10.05
CA ALA A 22 -8.36 1.21 9.24
C ALA A 22 -8.49 1.70 7.80
N ASN A 23 -7.37 2.15 7.25
CA ASN A 23 -7.13 2.31 5.81
C ASN A 23 -7.66 3.59 5.15
N GLU A 24 -7.20 4.74 5.62
CA GLU A 24 -7.01 5.90 4.73
C GLU A 24 -5.50 6.15 4.60
N ILE A 25 -4.97 6.04 3.38
CA ILE A 25 -3.57 6.39 3.11
C ILE A 25 -3.47 7.90 3.31
N ALA A 26 -3.04 8.34 4.50
CA ALA A 26 -2.85 9.75 4.81
C ALA A 26 -2.00 10.40 3.71
N GLN A 27 -2.58 11.34 2.97
CA GLN A 27 -1.90 11.98 1.84
C GLN A 27 -0.70 12.78 2.36
N CYS A 28 0.51 12.38 1.95
CA CYS A 28 1.71 13.12 2.25
C CYS A 28 1.69 14.45 1.49
N ALA A 29 1.57 15.55 2.22
CA ALA A 29 1.76 16.89 1.66
C ALA A 29 3.20 17.36 1.95
N PRO A 30 3.89 17.99 0.98
CA PRO A 30 5.20 18.60 1.24
C PRO A 30 5.03 19.75 2.24
N VAL A 31 5.74 19.71 3.36
CA VAL A 31 5.56 20.67 4.47
C VAL A 31 6.67 21.73 4.48
N GLY A 32 6.94 22.38 3.36
CA GLY A 32 7.99 23.41 3.25
C GLY A 32 9.37 22.86 2.86
N GLU A 33 10.41 23.70 2.98
CA GLU A 33 11.75 23.42 2.43
C GLU A 33 12.85 23.22 3.49
N THR A 34 12.52 23.31 4.78
CA THR A 34 13.49 23.12 5.86
C THR A 34 13.99 21.66 5.88
N PRO A 35 15.22 21.40 6.37
CA PRO A 35 15.72 20.04 6.53
C PRO A 35 14.77 19.12 7.31
N ASP A 36 14.15 19.63 8.38
CA ASP A 36 13.17 18.90 9.19
C ASP A 36 11.93 18.54 8.37
N SER A 37 11.36 19.51 7.65
CA SER A 37 10.17 19.26 6.83
C SER A 37 10.42 18.24 5.71
N ARG A 38 11.59 18.28 5.08
CA ARG A 38 11.97 17.30 4.05
C ARG A 38 12.12 15.91 4.65
N ARG A 39 12.73 15.79 5.83
CA ARG A 39 12.83 14.51 6.55
C ARG A 39 11.45 13.96 6.87
N ASP A 40 10.57 14.77 7.46
CA ASP A 40 9.23 14.35 7.88
C ASP A 40 8.38 13.94 6.66
N TYR A 41 8.53 14.64 5.53
CA TYR A 41 7.89 14.26 4.28
C TYR A 41 8.41 12.92 3.73
N ILE A 42 9.73 12.70 3.73
CA ILE A 42 10.34 11.43 3.31
C ILE A 42 9.81 10.27 4.19
N GLN A 43 9.74 10.45 5.50
CA GLN A 43 9.18 9.46 6.43
C GLN A 43 7.69 9.19 6.20
N CYS A 44 6.93 10.21 5.78
CA CYS A 44 5.56 10.01 5.35
C CYS A 44 5.50 9.10 4.11
N LEU A 45 6.31 9.39 3.09
CA LEU A 45 6.38 8.58 1.86
C LEU A 45 6.80 7.14 2.16
N ASP A 46 7.71 6.92 3.11
CA ASP A 46 8.11 5.58 3.55
C ASP A 46 6.93 4.76 4.10
N ARG A 47 6.10 5.37 4.96
CA ARG A 47 4.91 4.70 5.50
C ARG A 47 3.89 4.38 4.41
N GLN A 48 3.68 5.29 3.46
CA GLN A 48 2.81 5.00 2.31
C GLN A 48 3.34 3.85 1.47
N LEU A 49 4.65 3.85 1.17
CA LEU A 49 5.27 2.77 0.40
C LEU A 49 5.16 1.42 1.10
N GLU A 50 5.30 1.39 2.42
CA GLU A 50 5.13 0.16 3.19
C GLU A 50 3.71 -0.40 3.08
N LEU A 51 2.68 0.46 3.20
CA LEU A 51 1.28 0.08 3.00
C LEU A 51 1.03 -0.42 1.57
N LEU A 52 1.52 0.32 0.58
CA LEU A 52 1.28 0.01 -0.82
C LEU A 52 2.00 -1.28 -1.26
N ARG A 53 3.20 -1.55 -0.75
CA ARG A 53 3.94 -2.81 -0.98
C ARG A 53 3.23 -4.02 -0.36
N ARG A 54 2.57 -3.84 0.79
CA ARG A 54 1.71 -4.87 1.38
C ARG A 54 0.51 -5.17 0.48
N ASP A 55 -0.16 -4.14 -0.03
CA ASP A 55 -1.29 -4.29 -0.95
C ASP A 55 -0.84 -4.99 -2.25
N LEU A 56 0.29 -4.56 -2.84
CA LEU A 56 0.87 -5.23 -4.01
C LEU A 56 1.11 -6.73 -3.75
N THR A 57 1.74 -7.07 -2.62
CA THR A 57 1.98 -8.47 -2.24
C THR A 57 0.66 -9.25 -2.12
N ALA A 58 -0.37 -8.67 -1.51
CA ALA A 58 -1.68 -9.31 -1.38
C ALA A 58 -2.31 -9.60 -2.75
N TRP A 59 -2.26 -8.63 -3.67
CA TRP A 59 -2.74 -8.80 -5.04
C TRP A 59 -1.93 -9.82 -5.84
N GLN A 60 -0.61 -9.81 -5.70
CA GLN A 60 0.27 -10.78 -6.35
C GLN A 60 -0.04 -12.21 -5.88
N ASN A 61 -0.21 -12.41 -4.58
CA ASN A 61 -0.55 -13.71 -4.01
C ASN A 61 -1.93 -14.18 -4.48
N LYS A 62 -2.92 -13.28 -4.49
CA LYS A 62 -4.25 -13.57 -5.02
C LYS A 62 -4.19 -14.02 -6.48
N ARG A 63 -3.48 -13.27 -7.33
CA ARG A 63 -3.36 -13.58 -8.76
C ARG A 63 -2.62 -14.90 -8.99
N GLN A 64 -1.55 -15.15 -8.23
CA GLN A 64 -0.83 -16.42 -8.29
C GLN A 64 -1.75 -17.59 -7.96
N LEU A 65 -2.49 -17.51 -6.85
CA LEU A 65 -3.42 -18.56 -6.43
C LEU A 65 -4.49 -18.85 -7.49
N GLN A 66 -5.02 -17.82 -8.15
CA GLN A 66 -5.98 -17.99 -9.24
C GLN A 66 -5.36 -18.76 -10.42
N LEU A 67 -4.15 -18.41 -10.82
CA LEU A 67 -3.45 -19.07 -11.93
C LEU A 67 -3.01 -20.50 -11.56
N GLU A 68 -2.63 -20.76 -10.32
CA GLU A 68 -2.37 -22.10 -9.80
C GLU A 68 -3.63 -22.98 -9.85
N ASN A 69 -4.78 -22.44 -9.46
CA ASN A 69 -6.05 -23.15 -9.54
C ASN A 69 -6.46 -23.43 -10.99
N PHE A 70 -6.30 -22.46 -11.89
CA PHE A 70 -6.53 -22.65 -13.32
C PHE A 70 -5.63 -23.75 -13.88
N ALA A 71 -4.33 -23.75 -13.55
CA ALA A 71 -3.40 -24.77 -14.00
C ALA A 71 -3.77 -26.16 -13.48
N LYS A 72 -4.20 -26.27 -12.22
CA LYS A 72 -4.69 -27.54 -11.62
C LYS A 72 -5.93 -28.08 -12.31
N GLN A 73 -6.85 -27.21 -12.72
CA GLN A 73 -8.13 -27.60 -13.34
C GLN A 73 -8.01 -27.91 -14.84
N SER A 74 -7.24 -27.09 -15.57
CA SER A 74 -7.11 -27.18 -17.03
C SER A 74 -5.92 -28.03 -17.49
N GLY A 75 -4.90 -28.22 -16.64
CA GLY A 75 -3.61 -28.78 -17.01
C GLY A 75 -2.69 -27.79 -17.75
N ILE A 76 -3.14 -26.56 -18.02
CA ILE A 76 -2.37 -25.55 -18.76
C ILE A 76 -1.55 -24.70 -17.78
N THR A 77 -0.24 -24.87 -17.76
CA THR A 77 0.67 -24.18 -16.81
C THR A 77 1.24 -22.86 -17.33
N GLN A 78 1.24 -22.65 -18.66
CA GLN A 78 1.93 -21.52 -19.30
C GLN A 78 1.55 -20.13 -18.75
N PRO A 79 0.27 -19.84 -18.44
CA PRO A 79 -0.11 -18.56 -17.85
C PRO A 79 0.55 -18.30 -16.49
N LEU A 80 0.66 -19.32 -15.63
CA LEU A 80 1.34 -19.21 -14.34
C LEU A 80 2.84 -18.93 -14.54
N ASP A 81 3.49 -19.67 -15.44
CA ASP A 81 4.91 -19.50 -15.71
C ASP A 81 5.23 -18.09 -16.26
N ILE A 82 4.40 -17.59 -17.17
CA ILE A 82 4.52 -16.22 -17.71
C ILE A 82 4.28 -15.19 -16.62
N TYR A 83 3.26 -15.40 -15.78
CA TYR A 83 2.95 -14.50 -14.68
C TYR A 83 4.10 -14.37 -13.69
N LEU A 84 4.70 -15.49 -13.27
CA LEU A 84 5.84 -15.49 -12.35
C LEU A 84 7.04 -14.74 -12.94
N ARG A 85 7.36 -14.96 -14.23
CA ARG A 85 8.39 -14.17 -14.92
C ARG A 85 8.06 -12.69 -14.95
N SER A 86 6.79 -12.33 -15.15
CA SER A 86 6.35 -10.93 -15.17
C SER A 86 6.48 -10.23 -13.81
N GLN A 87 6.50 -10.97 -12.70
CA GLN A 87 6.80 -10.41 -11.37
C GLN A 87 8.28 -10.03 -11.29
N GLN A 88 9.17 -10.94 -11.66
CA GLN A 88 10.60 -10.69 -11.65
C GLN A 88 10.99 -9.53 -12.58
N SER A 89 10.39 -9.47 -13.78
CA SER A 89 10.61 -8.33 -14.70
C SER A 89 10.07 -7.01 -14.15
N PHE A 90 9.02 -7.04 -13.34
CA PHE A 90 8.48 -5.85 -12.71
C PHE A 90 9.43 -5.29 -11.65
N ASP A 91 10.07 -6.15 -10.85
CA ASP A 91 11.03 -5.71 -9.83
C ASP A 91 12.21 -4.95 -10.45
N SER A 92 12.79 -5.49 -11.54
CA SER A 92 13.85 -4.80 -12.29
C SER A 92 13.36 -3.50 -12.93
N TYR A 93 12.17 -3.52 -13.54
CA TYR A 93 11.57 -2.31 -14.13
C TYR A 93 11.35 -1.21 -13.08
N LEU A 94 10.88 -1.57 -11.89
CA LEU A 94 10.65 -0.66 -10.77
C LEU A 94 11.97 -0.03 -10.31
N GLU A 95 12.98 -0.86 -10.02
CA GLU A 95 14.30 -0.40 -9.55
C GLU A 95 14.94 0.56 -10.56
N ASP A 96 15.10 0.12 -11.81
CA ASP A 96 15.80 0.91 -12.83
C ASP A 96 15.05 2.21 -13.14
N SER A 97 13.72 2.15 -13.23
CA SER A 97 12.88 3.33 -13.47
C SER A 97 13.03 4.37 -12.37
N CYS A 98 13.12 3.95 -11.11
CA CYS A 98 13.23 4.89 -10.01
C CYS A 98 14.66 5.35 -9.78
N ARG A 99 15.64 4.49 -10.07
CA ARG A 99 17.07 4.79 -9.92
C ARG A 99 17.56 5.89 -10.85
N TRP A 100 17.19 5.89 -12.13
CA TRP A 100 17.64 6.98 -13.01
C TRP A 100 17.04 8.33 -12.60
N ARG A 101 15.81 8.34 -12.06
CA ARG A 101 15.15 9.56 -11.56
C ARG A 101 15.86 10.11 -10.32
N TYR A 102 16.29 9.24 -9.42
CA TYR A 102 17.15 9.60 -8.29
C TYR A 102 18.44 10.27 -8.77
N LEU A 103 19.15 9.64 -9.71
CA LEU A 103 20.44 10.13 -10.20
C LEU A 103 20.34 11.50 -10.88
N ARG A 104 19.22 11.77 -11.57
CA ARG A 104 18.97 13.08 -12.22
C ARG A 104 18.90 14.26 -11.24
N VAL A 105 18.55 13.99 -9.98
CA VAL A 105 18.31 15.03 -8.96
C VAL A 105 19.53 15.26 -8.06
N MET A 106 20.54 14.40 -8.16
CA MET A 106 21.80 14.58 -7.43
C MET A 106 22.49 15.89 -7.84
N PRO A 107 23.22 16.55 -6.91
CA PRO A 107 23.64 16.06 -5.60
C PRO A 107 22.66 16.31 -4.43
N ASP A 108 21.45 16.84 -4.67
CA ASP A 108 20.47 17.00 -3.58
C ASP A 108 19.89 15.64 -3.17
N ALA A 109 20.50 15.05 -2.13
CA ALA A 109 20.13 13.72 -1.64
C ALA A 109 18.68 13.63 -1.15
N ALA A 110 18.14 14.69 -0.54
CA ALA A 110 16.76 14.68 -0.05
C ALA A 110 15.78 14.76 -1.23
N ALA A 111 16.04 15.63 -2.20
CA ALA A 111 15.23 15.70 -3.42
C ALA A 111 15.32 14.41 -4.24
N ALA A 112 16.50 13.78 -4.31
CA ALA A 112 16.69 12.50 -4.98
C ALA A 112 15.90 11.37 -4.29
N ALA A 113 15.93 11.31 -2.95
CA ALA A 113 15.13 10.36 -2.17
C ALA A 113 13.62 10.54 -2.41
N MET A 114 13.12 11.78 -2.39
CA MET A 114 11.73 12.09 -2.72
C MET A 114 11.38 11.64 -4.14
N ALA A 115 12.23 11.93 -5.12
CA ALA A 115 12.01 11.52 -6.52
C ALA A 115 11.94 10.00 -6.71
N TYR A 116 12.78 9.24 -6.00
CA TYR A 116 12.75 7.78 -6.00
C TYR A 116 11.44 7.25 -5.41
N LYS A 117 11.05 7.74 -4.22
CA LYS A 117 9.84 7.27 -3.52
C LYS A 117 8.56 7.60 -4.28
N HIS A 118 8.46 8.79 -4.87
CA HIS A 118 7.34 9.13 -5.76
C HIS A 118 7.26 8.24 -7.00
N CYS A 119 8.41 7.81 -7.52
CA CYS A 119 8.44 6.86 -8.60
C CYS A 119 7.89 5.50 -8.16
N GLU A 120 8.34 5.00 -7.02
CA GLU A 120 7.86 3.72 -6.50
C GLU A 120 6.36 3.72 -6.22
N LEU A 121 5.85 4.75 -5.53
CA LEU A 121 4.41 4.88 -5.23
C LEU A 121 3.58 4.75 -6.51
N ARG A 122 3.91 5.57 -7.53
CA ARG A 122 3.19 5.58 -8.80
C ARG A 122 3.27 4.24 -9.54
N LEU A 123 4.45 3.63 -9.63
CA LEU A 123 4.62 2.38 -10.38
C LEU A 123 3.96 1.19 -9.68
N ILE A 124 3.99 1.16 -8.35
CA ILE A 124 3.31 0.14 -7.56
C ILE A 124 1.78 0.32 -7.66
N GLU A 125 1.26 1.54 -7.56
CA GLU A 125 -0.17 1.84 -7.76
C GLU A 125 -0.66 1.34 -9.12
N GLN A 126 0.07 1.68 -10.19
CA GLN A 126 -0.24 1.21 -11.55
C GLN A 126 -0.24 -0.33 -11.66
N ARG A 127 0.69 -0.99 -10.97
CA ARG A 127 0.75 -2.46 -10.95
C ARG A 127 -0.43 -3.05 -10.20
N ILE A 128 -0.80 -2.49 -9.05
CA ILE A 128 -2.00 -2.90 -8.29
C ILE A 128 -3.26 -2.72 -9.15
N ASP A 129 -3.39 -1.60 -9.86
CA ASP A 129 -4.53 -1.35 -10.75
C ASP A 129 -4.65 -2.43 -11.84
N SER A 130 -3.53 -2.91 -12.39
CA SER A 130 -3.55 -4.03 -13.35
C SER A 130 -4.09 -5.34 -12.76
N TYR A 131 -4.01 -5.53 -11.43
CA TYR A 131 -4.56 -6.69 -10.75
C TYR A 131 -6.02 -6.55 -10.33
N ARG A 132 -6.57 -5.33 -10.35
CA ARG A 132 -8.00 -5.09 -10.06
C ARG A 132 -8.90 -5.60 -11.18
N VAL A 133 -8.37 -5.68 -12.40
CA VAL A 133 -9.08 -6.28 -13.55
C VAL A 133 -9.24 -7.79 -13.29
N PRO A 134 -10.48 -8.32 -13.24
CA PRO A 134 -10.74 -9.75 -13.13
C PRO A 134 -10.08 -10.55 -14.27
N LEU A 135 -9.84 -11.83 -14.04
CA LEU A 135 -9.38 -12.73 -15.12
C LEU A 135 -10.54 -13.14 -16.06
N ASP A 136 -11.79 -12.94 -15.62
CA ASP A 136 -13.02 -13.44 -16.23
C ASP A 136 -14.11 -12.36 -16.21
#